data_AF-A0AAD8CGG2-F1
#
_entry.id   AF-A0AAD8CGG2-F1
#
_cell.length_a   1.000
_cell.length_b   1.000
_cell.length_c   1.000
_cell.angle_alpha   90.00
_cell.angle_beta   90.00
_cell.angle_gamma   90.00
#
_symmetry.space_group_name_H-M   'P 1'
#
loop_
_entity.id
_entity.type
_entity.pdbx_description
1 polymer ?
#
loop_
_entity_poly.entity_id
_entity_poly.type
_entity_poly.pdbx_seq_one_letter_code
_entity_poly.pdbx_strand_id
1 'polypeptide(L)'
;MFAVIFREMFYQSDPDRFSTMFNTIFTLFQLLTLDDWSYIYTTSRERGSWFIIIFLALYIVVEYFTFLNLFIAVLVDNFQLTIKKRVARKKLKVMLQLDRTLQEMHYLRSVLSCLP
;
A
#
# COMPACT_ATOMS: atom_id res chain seq x y z
N MET A 1 -6.14 19.32 1.09
CA MET A 1 -6.87 20.13 0.08
C MET A 1 -8.33 19.73 -0.01
N PHE A 2 -8.67 18.44 -0.15
CA PHE A 2 -10.07 17.97 -0.19
C PHE A 2 -10.93 18.47 0.98
N ALA A 3 -10.40 18.48 2.21
CA ALA A 3 -11.15 18.98 3.36
C ALA A 3 -11.60 20.43 3.20
N VAL A 4 -10.75 21.31 2.67
CA VAL A 4 -11.12 22.72 2.44
C VAL A 4 -12.18 22.83 1.34
N ILE A 5 -12.03 22.06 0.26
CA ILE A 5 -12.98 22.05 -0.87
C ILE A 5 -14.37 21.55 -0.40
N PHE A 6 -14.42 20.41 0.28
CA PHE A 6 -15.67 19.84 0.79
C PHE A 6 -16.35 20.77 1.79
N ARG A 7 -15.58 21.34 2.71
CA ARG A 7 -16.10 22.33 3.66
C ARG A 7 -16.71 23.51 2.93
N GLU A 8 -15.98 24.13 2.00
CA GLU A 8 -16.47 25.33 1.29
C GLU A 8 -17.72 25.05 0.45
N MET A 9 -17.79 23.88 -0.20
CA MET A 9 -18.91 23.55 -1.08
C MET A 9 -20.14 23.02 -0.35
N PHE A 10 -19.98 22.32 0.79
CA PHE A 10 -21.07 21.58 1.44
C PHE A 10 -21.37 22.02 2.88
N TYR A 11 -20.68 23.04 3.42
CA TYR A 11 -20.96 23.61 4.74
C TYR A 11 -22.44 23.98 4.94
N GLN A 12 -23.09 24.54 3.91
CA GLN A 12 -24.49 24.98 4.01
C GLN A 12 -25.48 23.82 3.91
N SER A 13 -25.20 22.82 3.07
CA SER A 13 -26.10 21.68 2.89
C SER A 13 -25.95 20.63 3.98
N ASP A 14 -24.76 20.41 4.52
CA ASP A 14 -24.55 19.45 5.60
C ASP A 14 -23.58 20.02 6.65
N PRO A 15 -24.06 20.99 7.46
CA PRO A 15 -23.26 21.61 8.51
C PRO A 15 -22.82 20.62 9.59
N ASP A 16 -23.55 19.52 9.80
CA ASP A 16 -23.19 18.52 10.82
C ASP A 16 -21.80 17.93 10.49
N ARG A 17 -21.54 17.67 9.20
CA ARG A 17 -20.30 17.07 8.71
C ARG A 17 -19.27 18.08 8.21
N PHE A 18 -19.73 19.17 7.59
CA PHE A 18 -18.87 20.12 6.89
C PHE A 18 -18.77 21.49 7.58
N SER A 19 -19.22 21.65 8.82
CA SER A 19 -19.12 22.94 9.55
C SER A 19 -17.68 23.32 9.90
N THR A 20 -16.98 22.40 10.56
CA THR A 20 -15.63 22.61 11.07
C THR A 20 -14.60 21.82 10.27
N MET A 21 -13.35 22.27 10.31
CA MET A 21 -12.25 21.57 9.65
C MET A 21 -12.09 20.14 10.19
N PHE A 22 -12.23 19.96 11.51
CA PHE A 22 -12.11 18.66 12.15
C PHE A 22 -13.22 17.69 11.70
N ASN A 23 -14.50 18.13 11.73
CA ASN A 23 -15.62 17.30 11.29
C ASN A 23 -15.49 16.92 9.80
N THR A 24 -15.00 17.85 8.98
CA THR A 24 -14.79 17.59 7.56
C THR A 24 -13.69 16.56 7.35
N ILE A 25 -12.55 16.69 8.04
CA ILE A 25 -11.47 15.69 7.98
C ILE A 25 -11.97 14.34 8.46
N PHE A 26 -12.73 14.29 9.55
CA PHE A 26 -13.31 13.06 10.07
C PHE A 26 -14.26 12.41 9.04
N THR A 27 -15.13 13.21 8.41
CA THR A 27 -16.03 12.74 7.35
C THR A 27 -15.26 12.23 6.13
N LEU A 28 -14.17 12.89 5.75
CA LEU A 28 -13.31 12.44 4.65
C LEU A 28 -12.57 11.13 4.99
N PHE A 29 -12.20 10.93 6.25
CA PHE A 29 -11.66 9.65 6.72
C PHE A 29 -12.73 8.55 6.68
N GLN A 30 -13.96 8.86 7.08
CA GLN A 30 -15.10 7.94 7.00
C GLN A 30 -15.38 7.52 5.53
N LEU A 31 -15.32 8.49 4.61
CA LEU A 31 -15.44 8.22 3.17
C LEU A 31 -14.29 7.38 2.62
N LEU A 32 -13.06 7.52 3.16
CA LEU A 32 -11.93 6.67 2.79
C LEU A 32 -12.19 5.20 3.14
N THR A 33 -12.92 4.93 4.24
CA THR A 33 -13.33 3.58 4.62
C THR A 33 -14.61 3.11 3.92
N LEU A 34 -15.16 3.89 2.97
CA LEU A 34 -16.47 3.67 2.34
C LEU A 34 -17.63 3.59 3.34
N ASP A 35 -17.47 4.22 4.49
CA ASP A 35 -18.52 4.24 5.51
C ASP A 35 -19.45 5.43 5.28
N ASP A 36 -20.76 5.20 5.46
CA ASP A 36 -21.80 6.24 5.53
C ASP A 36 -21.94 7.17 4.30
N TRP A 37 -21.26 6.85 3.19
CA TRP A 37 -21.24 7.66 1.96
C TRP A 37 -22.63 7.86 1.35
N SER A 38 -23.49 6.85 1.42
CA SER A 38 -24.85 6.92 0.88
C SER A 38 -25.73 7.84 1.71
N TYR A 39 -25.55 7.85 3.03
CA TYR A 39 -26.26 8.74 3.94
C TYR A 39 -25.82 10.20 3.72
N ILE A 40 -24.51 10.44 3.59
CA ILE A 40 -23.96 11.77 3.25
C ILE A 40 -24.57 12.29 1.94
N TYR A 41 -24.68 11.43 0.93
CA TYR A 41 -25.35 11.76 -0.32
C TYR A 41 -26.83 12.10 -0.10
N THR A 42 -27.60 11.27 0.60
CA THR A 42 -29.04 11.51 0.81
C THR A 42 -29.29 12.78 1.60
N THR A 43 -28.57 13.01 2.70
CA THR A 43 -28.72 14.22 3.54
C THR A 43 -28.41 15.48 2.74
N SER A 44 -27.32 15.48 1.98
CA SER A 44 -26.93 16.64 1.17
C SER A 44 -27.88 16.85 -0.01
N ARG A 45 -28.37 15.78 -0.64
CA ARG A 45 -29.35 15.84 -1.74
C ARG A 45 -30.69 16.41 -1.27
N GLU A 46 -31.21 15.96 -0.14
CA GLU A 46 -32.47 16.43 0.44
C GLU A 46 -32.40 17.91 0.82
N ARG A 47 -31.21 18.40 1.16
CA ARG A 47 -30.93 19.81 1.47
C ARG A 47 -30.48 20.62 0.24
N GLY A 48 -30.69 20.11 -0.97
CA GLY A 48 -30.52 20.86 -2.24
C GLY A 48 -29.20 20.64 -2.98
N SER A 49 -28.22 19.97 -2.37
CA SER A 49 -26.90 19.69 -2.95
C SER A 49 -26.83 18.33 -3.65
N TRP A 50 -27.67 18.11 -4.66
CA TRP A 50 -27.74 16.85 -5.41
C TRP A 50 -26.43 16.50 -6.16
N PHE A 51 -25.64 17.52 -6.53
CA PHE A 51 -24.37 17.35 -7.25
C PHE A 51 -23.23 16.80 -6.37
N ILE A 52 -23.43 16.68 -5.05
CA ILE A 52 -22.43 16.12 -4.12
C ILE A 52 -21.96 14.72 -4.53
N ILE A 53 -22.81 13.93 -5.19
CA ILE A 53 -22.48 12.57 -5.64
C ILE A 53 -21.25 12.54 -6.55
N ILE A 54 -21.04 13.58 -7.37
CA ILE A 54 -19.89 13.69 -8.26
C ILE A 54 -18.61 13.85 -7.43
N PHE A 55 -18.65 14.69 -6.40
CA PHE A 55 -17.52 14.93 -5.49
C PHE A 55 -17.21 13.70 -4.63
N LEU A 56 -18.25 13.03 -4.10
CA LEU A 56 -18.08 11.79 -3.35
C LEU A 56 -17.47 10.69 -4.22
N ALA A 57 -18.01 10.47 -5.43
CA ALA A 57 -17.49 9.46 -6.35
C ALA A 57 -16.04 9.75 -6.76
N LEU A 58 -15.71 11.00 -7.10
CA LEU A 58 -14.34 11.40 -7.44
C LEU A 58 -13.39 11.20 -6.26
N TYR A 59 -13.77 11.64 -5.05
CA TYR A 59 -12.96 11.47 -3.86
C TYR A 59 -12.71 9.99 -3.57
N ILE A 60 -13.78 9.18 -3.55
CA ILE A 60 -13.70 7.74 -3.29
C ILE A 60 -12.80 7.06 -4.31
N VAL A 61 -12.98 7.30 -5.60
CA VAL A 61 -12.19 6.63 -6.65
C VAL A 61 -10.71 7.02 -6.55
N VAL A 62 -10.41 8.31 -6.40
CA VAL A 62 -9.02 8.80 -6.35
C VAL A 62 -8.30 8.32 -5.09
N GLU A 63 -8.92 8.47 -3.93
CA GLU A 63 -8.30 8.07 -2.66
C GLU A 63 -8.20 6.55 -2.55
N TYR A 64 -9.23 5.80 -2.95
CA TYR A 64 -9.18 4.34 -2.94
C TYR A 64 -8.11 3.80 -3.89
N PHE A 65 -7.99 4.35 -5.11
CA PHE A 65 -6.92 3.99 -6.03
C PHE A 65 -5.53 4.32 -5.47
N THR A 66 -5.36 5.50 -4.88
CA THR A 66 -4.10 5.93 -4.28
C THR A 66 -3.72 5.03 -3.09
N PHE A 67 -4.67 4.75 -2.21
CA PHE A 67 -4.48 3.90 -1.04
C PHE A 67 -4.17 2.46 -1.43
N LEU A 68 -4.87 1.89 -2.41
CA LEU A 68 -4.58 0.56 -2.94
C LEU A 68 -3.18 0.50 -3.55
N ASN A 69 -2.77 1.48 -4.34
CA ASN A 69 -1.43 1.50 -4.92
C ASN A 69 -0.34 1.56 -3.84
N LEU A 70 -0.54 2.36 -2.80
CA LEU A 70 0.36 2.41 -1.65
C LEU A 70 0.41 1.06 -0.93
N PHE A 71 -0.75 0.45 -0.68
CA PHE A 71 -0.83 -0.86 -0.04
C PHE A 71 -0.10 -1.94 -0.85
N ILE A 72 -0.34 -1.99 -2.18
CA ILE A 72 0.34 -2.91 -3.09
C ILE A 72 1.85 -2.64 -3.11
N ALA A 73 2.28 -1.39 -3.15
CA ALA A 73 3.71 -1.05 -3.12
C ALA A 73 4.39 -1.58 -1.86
N VAL A 74 3.80 -1.34 -0.69
CA VAL A 74 4.31 -1.84 0.60
C VAL A 74 4.29 -3.36 0.65
N LEU A 75 3.22 -3.99 0.18
CA LEU A 75 3.08 -5.44 0.14
C LEU A 75 4.17 -6.08 -0.73
N VAL A 76 4.35 -5.55 -1.95
CA VAL A 76 5.36 -6.02 -2.90
C VAL A 76 6.76 -5.86 -2.34
N ASP A 77 7.09 -4.74 -1.70
CA ASP A 77 8.40 -4.54 -1.09
C ASP A 77 8.69 -5.59 -0.01
N ASN A 78 7.73 -5.85 0.89
CA ASN A 78 7.85 -6.88 1.93
C ASN A 78 8.05 -8.29 1.33
N PHE A 79 7.31 -8.64 0.28
CA PHE A 79 7.50 -9.91 -0.43
C PHE A 79 8.88 -10.00 -1.10
N GLN A 80 9.31 -8.94 -1.77
CA GLN A 80 10.62 -8.89 -2.42
C GLN A 80 11.76 -9.03 -1.42
N LEU A 81 11.68 -8.41 -0.25
CA LEU A 81 12.68 -8.59 0.82
C LEU A 81 12.80 -10.06 1.24
N THR A 82 11.67 -10.76 1.36
CA THR A 82 11.63 -12.18 1.71
C THR A 82 12.25 -13.05 0.60
N ILE A 83 11.93 -12.77 -0.66
CA ILE A 83 12.49 -13.48 -1.81
C ILE A 83 13.99 -13.24 -1.93
N LYS A 84 14.45 -11.98 -1.83
CA LYS A 84 15.87 -11.61 -1.86
C LYS A 84 16.65 -12.34 -0.77
N LYS A 85 16.13 -12.41 0.46
CA LYS A 85 16.73 -13.20 1.56
C LYS A 85 16.81 -14.69 1.23
N ARG A 86 15.78 -15.29 0.64
CA ARG A 86 15.79 -16.72 0.24
C ARG A 86 16.80 -16.99 -0.88
N VAL A 87 16.87 -16.11 -1.88
CA VAL A 87 17.83 -16.23 -3.00
C VAL A 87 19.26 -16.08 -2.50
N ALA A 88 19.54 -15.09 -1.65
CA ALA A 88 20.86 -14.91 -1.03
C ALA A 88 21.30 -16.14 -0.23
N ARG A 89 20.40 -16.73 0.58
CA ARG A 89 20.69 -17.98 1.31
C ARG A 89 20.97 -19.16 0.38
N LYS A 90 20.21 -19.33 -0.71
CA LYS A 90 20.47 -20.38 -1.69
C LYS A 90 21.84 -20.19 -2.38
N LYS A 91 22.14 -18.97 -2.82
CA LYS A 91 23.45 -18.64 -3.42
C LYS A 91 24.60 -18.90 -2.45
N LEU A 92 24.47 -18.51 -1.19
CA LEU A 92 25.46 -18.78 -0.16
C LEU A 92 25.67 -20.29 0.07
N LYS A 93 24.59 -21.08 0.15
CA LYS A 93 24.71 -22.55 0.29
C LYS A 93 25.44 -23.19 -0.89
N VAL A 94 25.09 -22.79 -2.13
CA VAL A 94 25.75 -23.28 -3.34
C VAL A 94 27.23 -22.89 -3.37
N MET A 95 27.55 -21.65 -2.99
CA MET A 95 28.93 -21.16 -2.97
C MET A 95 29.78 -21.89 -1.91
N LEU A 96 29.22 -22.17 -0.73
CA LEU A 96 29.89 -22.98 0.30
C LEU A 96 30.08 -24.44 -0.13
N GLN A 97 29.09 -25.02 -0.83
CA GLN A 97 29.22 -26.36 -1.39
C GLN A 97 30.32 -26.42 -2.47
N LEU A 98 30.38 -25.40 -3.34
CA LEU A 98 31.41 -25.31 -4.37
C LEU A 98 32.81 -25.23 -3.75
N ASP A 99 33.01 -24.37 -2.75
CA ASP A 99 34.28 -24.23 -2.04
C ASP A 99 34.72 -25.56 -1.40
N ARG A 100 33.79 -26.29 -0.77
CA ARG A 100 34.06 -27.64 -0.23
C ARG A 100 34.47 -28.62 -1.32
N THR A 101 33.76 -28.67 -2.45
CA THR A 101 34.12 -29.57 -3.57
C THR A 101 35.46 -29.23 -4.21
N LEU A 102 35.82 -27.94 -4.28
CA LEU A 102 37.13 -27.51 -4.76
C LEU A 102 38.24 -27.94 -3.80
N GLN A 103 38.03 -27.81 -2.49
CA GLN A 103 38.98 -28.30 -1.48
C GLN A 103 39.21 -29.81 -1.59
N GLU A 104 38.14 -30.59 -1.78
CA GLU A 104 38.24 -32.05 -1.98
C GLU A 104 39.02 -32.40 -3.26
N MET A 105 38.77 -31.71 -4.36
CA MET A 105 39.52 -31.89 -5.62
C MET A 105 41.00 -31.55 -5.45
N HIS A 106 41.32 -30.44 -4.78
CA HIS A 106 42.71 -30.04 -4.49
C HIS A 106 43.43 -31.06 -3.60
N TYR A 107 42.76 -31.57 -2.57
CA TYR A 107 43.27 -32.63 -1.70
C TYR A 107 43.57 -33.91 -2.49
N LEU A 108 42.60 -34.43 -3.25
CA LEU A 108 42.78 -35.65 -4.05
C LEU A 108 43.93 -35.53 -5.05
N ARG A 109 44.07 -34.37 -5.70
CA ARG A 109 45.18 -34.11 -6.64
C ARG A 109 46.55 -34.21 -5.95
N SER A 110 46.67 -33.64 -4.74
CA SER A 110 47.92 -33.71 -3.97
C SER A 110 48.30 -35.13 -3.54
N VAL A 111 47.31 -35.94 -3.17
CA VAL A 111 47.52 -37.36 -2.82
C VAL A 111 47.92 -38.16 -4.05
N LEU A 112 47.27 -37.96 -5.20
CA LEU A 112 47.58 -38.66 -6.44
C LEU A 112 49.01 -38.36 -6.94
N SER A 113 49.50 -37.12 -6.74
CA SER A 113 50.88 -36.76 -7.10
C SER A 113 51.96 -37.39 -6.21
N CYS A 114 51.58 -37.97 -5.08
CA CYS A 114 52.47 -38.66 -4.15
C CYS A 114 52.43 -40.19 -4.31
N LEU A 115 51.63 -40.73 -5.24
CA LEU A 115 51.65 -42.16 -5.53
C LEU A 115 52.94 -42.52 -6.31
N PRO A 116 53.61 -43.62 -5.94
CA PRO A 116 54.88 -44.06 -6.54
C PRO A 116 54.72 -44.58 -7.98
#